data_AF-A0A850H7T2-F1
#
_entry.id   AF-A0A850H7T2-F1
#
_cell.length_a   1.000
_cell.length_b   1.000
_cell.length_c   1.000
_cell.angle_alpha   90.00
_cell.angle_beta   90.00
_cell.angle_gamma   90.00
#
_symmetry.space_group_name_H-M   'P 1'
#
loop_
_entity.id
_entity.type
_entity.pdbx_description
1 polymer ?
#
loop_
_entity_poly.entity_id
_entity_poly.type
_entity_poly.pdbx_seq_one_letter_code
_entity_poly.pdbx_strand_id
1 'polypeptide(L)' 'MQYHHLVPKSKKGRETVPVHPICHRAIHKNYTNAQLARFGRDRERLLDNETLRNFVEWVKGKPPDFHAPTR' A
#
# COMPACT_ATOMS: atom_id res chain seq x y z
N MET A 1 3.68 1.91 -13.13
CA MET A 1 4.05 2.27 -11.75
C MET A 1 3.09 3.34 -11.22
N GLN A 2 2.83 3.40 -9.91
CA GLN A 2 2.00 4.42 -9.26
C GLN A 2 2.71 4.99 -8.03
N TYR A 3 2.32 6.17 -7.57
CA TYR A 3 2.87 6.81 -6.38
C TYR A 3 1.84 6.77 -5.25
N HIS A 4 2.17 6.08 -4.16
CA HIS A 4 1.33 6.00 -2.97
C HIS A 4 1.75 7.08 -1.97
N HIS A 5 0.80 7.81 -1.42
CA HIS A 5 1.09 8.77 -0.36
C HIS A 5 1.14 8.06 1.00
N LEU A 6 2.26 8.17 1.73
CA LEU A 6 2.40 7.56 3.06
C LEU A 6 1.41 8.17 4.07
N VAL A 7 1.13 9.46 3.92
CA VAL A 7 0.01 10.15 4.56
C VAL A 7 -0.93 10.62 3.45
N PRO A 8 -2.24 10.33 3.49
CA PRO A 8 -3.15 10.74 2.43
C PRO A 8 -3.09 12.23 2.11
N LYS A 9 -3.20 12.59 0.84
CA LYS A 9 -3.21 13.99 0.37
C LYS A 9 -4.27 14.85 1.08
N SER A 10 -5.44 14.28 1.37
CA SER A 10 -6.52 14.93 2.13
C SER A 10 -6.14 15.28 3.58
N LYS A 11 -5.08 14.66 4.12
CA LYS A 11 -4.48 14.96 5.42
C LYS A 11 -3.16 15.74 5.28
N LYS A 12 -2.99 16.46 4.16
CA LYS A 12 -1.82 17.29 3.82
C LYS A 12 -0.51 16.50 3.66
N GLY A 13 -0.56 15.19 3.45
CA GLY A 13 0.62 14.41 3.13
C GLY A 13 1.20 14.78 1.76
N ARG A 14 2.53 14.88 1.68
CA ARG A 14 3.27 15.26 0.47
C ARG A 14 4.23 14.20 -0.02
N GLU A 15 4.67 13.34 0.89
CA GLU A 15 5.59 12.28 0.56
C GLU A 15 4.88 11.14 -0.14
N THR A 16 5.50 10.66 -1.20
CA THR A 16 5.04 9.52 -1.95
C THR A 16 6.17 8.52 -2.14
N VAL A 17 5.78 7.26 -2.24
CA VAL A 17 6.69 6.17 -2.58
C VAL A 17 6.20 5.48 -3.86
N PRO A 18 7.11 5.08 -4.75
CA PRO A 18 6.72 4.37 -5.95
C PRO A 18 6.32 2.93 -5.59
N VAL A 19 5.16 2.49 -6.09
CA VAL A 19 4.60 1.16 -5.86
C VAL A 19 4.02 0.60 -7.15
N HIS A 20 3.86 -0.73 -7.21
CA HIS A 20 3.08 -1.35 -8.28
C HIS A 20 1.61 -0.94 -8.19
N PRO A 21 0.88 -0.83 -9.33
CA PRO A 21 -0.56 -0.59 -9.32
C PRO A 21 -1.34 -1.60 -8.47
N ILE A 22 -0.90 -2.87 -8.47
CA ILE A 22 -1.51 -3.93 -7.65
C ILE A 22 -1.29 -3.70 -6.15
N CYS A 23 -0.08 -3.29 -5.74
CA CYS A 23 0.23 -2.96 -4.35
C CYS A 23 -0.58 -1.75 -3.87
N HIS A 24 -0.71 -0.73 -4.72
CA HIS A 24 -1.52 0.45 -4.41
C HIS A 24 -2.99 0.08 -4.14
N ARG A 25 -3.57 -0.77 -5.00
CA ARG A 25 -4.92 -1.30 -4.81
C ARG A 25 -5.05 -2.12 -3.53
N ALA A 26 -4.10 -3.01 -3.24
CA ALA A 26 -4.11 -3.82 -2.02
C ALA A 26 -4.10 -2.98 -0.75
N ILE A 27 -3.30 -1.90 -0.70
CA ILE A 27 -3.27 -0.98 0.45
C ILE A 27 -4.65 -0.33 0.65
N HIS A 28 -5.22 0.27 -0.41
CA HIS A 28 -6.52 0.94 -0.33
C HIS A 28 -7.71 0.00 -0.16
N LYS A 29 -7.55 -1.29 -0.47
CA LYS A 29 -8.55 -2.30 -0.17
C LYS A 29 -8.57 -2.66 1.32
N ASN A 30 -7.42 -2.69 1.98
CA ASN A 30 -7.31 -3.12 3.39
C ASN A 30 -7.41 -1.97 4.40
N TYR A 31 -7.13 -0.73 3.99
CA TYR A 31 -7.12 0.41 4.88
C TYR A 31 -7.85 1.64 4.33
N THR A 32 -8.54 2.33 5.23
CA THR A 32 -9.09 3.66 4.97
C THR A 32 -8.00 4.73 5.03
N ASN A 33 -8.23 5.88 4.39
CA ASN A 33 -7.34 7.04 4.51
C ASN A 33 -7.16 7.49 5.98
N ALA A 34 -8.18 7.34 6.83
CA ALA A 34 -8.06 7.70 8.24
C ALA A 34 -7.08 6.77 9.00
N GLN A 35 -7.08 5.47 8.70
CA GLN A 35 -6.11 4.52 9.25
C GLN A 35 -4.70 4.79 8.72
N LEU A 36 -4.55 4.96 7.40
CA LEU A 36 -3.25 5.26 6.79
C LEU A 36 -2.64 6.55 7.34
N ALA A 37 -3.45 7.57 7.59
CA ALA A 37 -2.98 8.82 8.20
C ALA A 37 -2.43 8.63 9.63
N ARG A 38 -2.90 7.63 10.38
CA ARG A 38 -2.39 7.30 11.72
C ARG A 38 -1.08 6.52 11.66
N PHE A 39 -0.88 5.69 10.63
CA PHE A 39 0.35 4.93 10.44
C PHE A 39 1.48 5.83 9.92
N GLY A 40 1.16 6.73 8.99
CA GLY A 40 2.13 7.64 8.40
C GLY A 40 3.28 6.89 7.72
N ARG A 41 4.52 7.10 8.19
CA ARG A 41 5.73 6.47 7.63
C ARG A 41 5.97 5.05 8.15
N ASP A 42 5.19 4.59 9.11
CA ASP A 42 5.36 3.28 9.72
C ASP A 42 4.80 2.17 8.81
N ARG A 43 5.71 1.56 8.05
CA ARG A 43 5.39 0.44 7.17
C ARG A 43 5.03 -0.83 7.96
N GLU A 44 5.59 -1.02 9.14
CA GLU A 44 5.37 -2.25 9.92
C GLU A 44 3.89 -2.37 10.33
N ARG A 45 3.26 -1.23 10.65
CA ARG A 45 1.82 -1.13 10.90
C ARG A 45 0.93 -1.60 9.74
N LEU A 46 1.40 -1.47 8.50
CA LEU A 46 0.68 -2.01 7.33
C LEU A 46 0.74 -3.54 7.31
N LEU A 47 1.83 -4.12 7.81
CA LEU A 47 2.02 -5.57 7.83
C LEU A 47 1.35 -6.24 9.03
N ASP A 48 0.92 -5.48 10.05
CA ASP A 48 0.09 -6.00 11.15
C ASP A 48 -1.22 -6.63 10.65
N ASN A 49 -1.72 -6.22 9.47
CA ASN A 49 -2.82 -6.88 8.81
C ASN A 49 -2.33 -8.15 8.08
N GLU A 50 -2.79 -9.31 8.55
CA GLU A 50 -2.41 -10.61 7.99
C GLU A 50 -2.70 -10.74 6.49
N THR A 51 -3.84 -10.23 6.01
CA THR A 51 -4.19 -10.24 4.59
C THR A 51 -3.18 -9.47 3.75
N LEU A 52 -2.78 -8.27 4.19
CA LEU A 52 -1.80 -7.47 3.47
C LEU A 52 -0.40 -8.07 3.57
N ARG A 53 -0.03 -8.65 4.72
CA ARG A 53 1.24 -9.37 4.92
C ARG A 53 1.37 -10.52 3.94
N ASN A 54 0.36 -11.40 3.86
CA ASN A 54 0.34 -12.53 2.94
C ASN A 54 0.40 -12.08 1.48
N PHE A 55 -0.30 -10.99 1.13
CA PHE A 55 -0.20 -10.38 -0.19
C PHE A 55 1.22 -9.89 -0.51
N VAL A 56 1.88 -9.22 0.42
CA VAL A 56 3.26 -8.73 0.25
C VAL A 56 4.23 -9.89 0.05
N GLU A 57 4.10 -10.96 0.84
CA GLU A 57 4.92 -12.17 0.71
C GLU A 57 4.75 -12.86 -0.64
N TRP A 58 3.53 -12.86 -1.18
CA TRP A 58 3.26 -13.40 -2.51
C TRP A 58 3.76 -12.50 -3.65
N VAL A 59 3.64 -11.18 -3.52
CA VAL A 59 3.97 -10.24 -4.60
C VAL A 59 5.47 -9.91 -4.68
N LYS A 60 6.24 -10.09 -3.59
CA LYS A 60 7.65 -9.68 -3.51
C LYS A 60 8.56 -10.25 -4.59
N GLY A 61 8.22 -11.42 -5.13
CA GLY A 61 8.99 -12.09 -6.19
C GLY A 61 8.49 -11.84 -7.61
N LYS A 62 7.55 -10.90 -7.81
CA LYS A 62 6.94 -10.63 -9.12
C LYS A 62 7.63 -9.46 -9.85
N PRO A 63 7.63 -9.44 -11.19
CA PRO A 63 8.15 -8.32 -11.98
C PRO A 63 7.48 -6.96 -11.66
N PRO A 64 8.16 -5.82 -11.90
CA PRO A 64 7.60 -4.50 -11.63
C PRO A 64 6.34 -4.11 -12.43
N ASP A 65 6.15 -4.75 -13.57
CA ASP A 65 5.01 -4.61 -14.48
C ASP A 65 3.91 -5.66 -14.22
N PHE A 66 4.09 -6.53 -13.22
CA PHE A 66 3.16 -7.59 -12.89
C PHE A 66 1.75 -7.04 -12.59
N HIS A 67 0.76 -7.67 -13.23
CA HIS A 67 -0.64 -7.32 -13.09
C HIS A 67 -1.46 -8.58 -12.76
N ALA A 68 -2.25 -8.51 -11.70
CA ALA A 68 -3.27 -9.50 -11.38
C ALA A 68 -4.51 -8.78 -10.81
N PRO A 69 -5.70 -9.38 -10.93
CA PRO A 69 -6.90 -8.88 -10.28
C PRO A 69 -6.70 -8.89 -8.77
N THR A 70 -6.84 -7.72 -8.13
CA THR A 70 -7.02 -7.65 -6.67
C THR A 70 -8.46 -8.05 -6.38
N ARG A 71 -8.69 -9.34 -6.06
CA ARG A 71 -9.98 -9.83 -5.58
C ARG A 71 -10.27 -9.31 -4.20
#